data_AF-A0A315WQ59-F1
#
_entry.id   AF-A0A315WQ59-F1
#
_cell.length_a   1.000
_cell.length_b   1.000
_cell.length_c   1.000
_cell.angle_alpha   90.00
_cell.angle_beta   90.00
_cell.angle_gamma   90.00
#
_symmetry.space_group_name_H-M   'P 1'
#
loop_
_entity.id
_entity.type
_entity.pdbx_description
1 polymer ?
#
loop_
_entity_poly.entity_id
_entity_poly.type
_entity_poly.pdbx_seq_one_letter_code
_entity_poly.pdbx_strand_id
1 'polypeptide(L)'
;MFHNPDVPHAQNSLLNVGSPEDGQPLATWQPGQPIPRPEVVVCDQYENYLETPPEGMEVEDTEVIWWTVASSFSREELRSKLLPVIEKRQDWACFLFSPIADLEGNGRYPSGVIQLLRDILPEGALIAVEPPEAGEEVSELAGTLAIQNQIWHELGRFSACSESETP
;
A
#
# COMPACT_ATOMS: atom_id res chain seq x y z
N MET A 1 -39.88 28.83 -35.46
CA MET A 1 -40.06 27.39 -35.16
C MET A 1 -38.73 26.70 -35.37
N PHE A 2 -38.10 26.24 -34.30
CA PHE A 2 -37.40 24.95 -34.16
C PHE A 2 -37.01 24.85 -32.68
N HIS A 3 -37.72 23.99 -31.95
CA HIS A 3 -37.32 23.46 -30.65
C HIS A 3 -36.32 22.31 -30.88
N ASN A 4 -35.25 22.24 -30.08
CA ASN A 4 -34.86 21.05 -29.30
C ASN A 4 -33.61 21.33 -28.43
N PRO A 5 -33.31 20.52 -27.41
CA PRO A 5 -33.14 20.99 -26.04
C PRO A 5 -31.76 20.68 -25.43
N ASP A 6 -31.54 21.19 -24.21
CA ASP A 6 -30.71 20.67 -23.13
C ASP A 6 -29.44 19.87 -23.48
N VAL A 7 -28.27 20.50 -23.32
CA VAL A 7 -27.04 19.79 -22.98
C VAL A 7 -26.52 20.40 -21.68
N PRO A 8 -26.67 19.73 -20.52
CA PRO A 8 -26.00 20.13 -19.31
C PRO A 8 -24.49 20.00 -19.55
N HIS A 9 -23.79 21.12 -19.37
CA HIS A 9 -22.34 21.18 -19.38
C HIS A 9 -21.83 20.24 -18.30
N ALA A 10 -21.13 19.19 -18.73
CA ALA A 10 -20.56 18.17 -17.88
C ALA A 10 -19.83 18.82 -16.71
N GLN A 11 -20.33 18.55 -15.50
CA GLN A 11 -19.60 18.83 -14.27
C GLN A 11 -18.27 18.09 -14.39
N ASN A 12 -17.18 18.84 -14.34
CA ASN A 12 -15.85 18.32 -14.08
C ASN A 12 -15.89 17.62 -12.71
N SER A 13 -16.24 16.34 -12.71
CA SER A 13 -15.98 15.43 -11.62
C SER A 13 -14.47 15.22 -11.55
N LEU A 14 -13.78 16.18 -10.93
CA LEU A 14 -12.60 15.87 -10.15
C LEU A 14 -13.04 14.74 -9.21
N LEU A 15 -12.58 13.53 -9.48
CA LEU A 15 -12.60 12.46 -8.51
C LEU A 15 -11.74 12.93 -7.35
N ASN A 16 -12.39 13.65 -6.44
CA ASN A 16 -11.97 13.85 -5.08
C ASN A 16 -11.96 12.45 -4.47
N VAL A 17 -10.86 11.71 -4.68
CA VAL A 17 -10.46 10.62 -3.80
C VAL A 17 -10.17 11.32 -2.49
N GLY A 18 -11.24 11.53 -1.71
CA GLY A 18 -11.13 12.03 -0.37
C GLY A 18 -10.17 11.10 0.35
N SER A 19 -9.16 11.69 0.98
CA SER A 19 -8.51 11.02 2.10
C SER A 19 -9.63 10.45 2.98
N PRO A 20 -9.54 9.17 3.40
CA PRO A 20 -10.58 8.55 4.22
C PRO A 20 -10.92 9.49 5.38
N GLU A 21 -12.22 9.70 5.63
CA GLU A 21 -12.67 10.60 6.70
C GLU A 21 -11.99 10.22 8.01
N ASP A 22 -11.52 11.20 8.79
CA ASP A 22 -10.88 10.97 10.08
C ASP A 22 -11.73 10.00 10.94
N GLY A 23 -11.21 8.79 11.14
CA GLY A 23 -11.86 7.73 11.92
C GLY A 23 -12.49 6.58 11.13
N GLN A 24 -12.48 6.59 9.80
CA GLN A 24 -12.87 5.41 9.00
C GLN A 24 -11.70 4.46 8.75
N PRO A 25 -11.96 3.14 8.64
CA PRO A 25 -10.94 2.18 8.23
C PRO A 25 -10.32 2.52 6.88
N LEU A 26 -9.03 2.20 6.71
CA LEU A 26 -8.27 2.41 5.47
C LEU A 26 -8.78 1.58 4.28
N ALA A 27 -9.60 0.55 4.51
CA ALA A 27 -10.30 -0.21 3.49
C ALA A 27 -11.68 -0.67 3.97
N THR A 28 -12.64 -0.77 3.05
CA THR A 28 -13.98 -1.29 3.35
C THR A 28 -14.10 -2.82 3.21
N TRP A 29 -13.01 -3.49 2.86
CA TRP A 29 -12.94 -4.96 2.71
C TRP A 29 -13.23 -5.68 4.03
N GLN A 30 -13.78 -6.89 3.98
CA GLN A 30 -14.07 -7.70 5.17
C GLN A 30 -13.46 -9.10 5.05
N PRO A 31 -12.97 -9.70 6.17
CA PRO A 31 -12.47 -11.07 6.18
C PRO A 31 -13.47 -12.08 5.58
N GLY A 32 -12.95 -12.98 4.75
CA GLY A 32 -13.75 -13.97 4.02
C GLY A 32 -14.31 -13.49 2.69
N GLN A 33 -14.19 -12.20 2.35
CA GLN A 33 -14.43 -11.71 1.00
C GLN A 33 -13.19 -11.88 0.12
N PRO A 34 -13.35 -12.04 -1.21
CA PRO A 34 -12.22 -11.97 -2.13
C PRO A 34 -11.48 -10.64 -1.97
N ILE A 35 -10.15 -10.71 -1.87
CA ILE A 35 -9.31 -9.50 -1.83
C ILE A 35 -9.43 -8.76 -3.17
N PRO A 36 -9.66 -7.43 -3.16
CA PRO A 36 -9.65 -6.62 -4.37
C PRO A 36 -8.31 -6.75 -5.08
N ARG A 37 -8.34 -7.21 -6.33
CA ARG A 37 -7.17 -7.24 -7.20
C ARG A 37 -7.23 -6.06 -8.16
N PRO A 38 -6.12 -5.36 -8.43
CA PRO A 38 -6.10 -4.30 -9.42
C PRO A 38 -6.38 -4.87 -10.82
N GLU A 39 -7.08 -4.11 -11.68
CA GLU A 39 -7.31 -4.49 -13.08
C GLU A 39 -6.00 -4.60 -13.87
N VAL A 40 -5.01 -3.81 -13.47
CA VAL A 40 -3.64 -3.83 -14.01
C VAL A 40 -2.68 -4.09 -12.86
N VAL A 41 -1.98 -5.21 -12.92
CA VAL A 41 -0.88 -5.51 -11.99
C VAL A 41 0.34 -4.74 -12.48
N VAL A 42 0.73 -3.70 -11.74
CA VAL A 42 1.85 -2.82 -12.14
C VAL A 42 3.21 -3.51 -12.03
N CYS A 43 3.32 -4.55 -11.20
CA CYS A 43 4.55 -5.35 -11.07
C CYS A 43 4.20 -6.84 -11.10
N ASP A 44 4.29 -7.49 -12.27
CA ASP A 44 3.99 -8.93 -12.43
C ASP A 44 5.22 -9.85 -12.28
N GLN A 45 6.37 -9.28 -11.89
CA GLN A 45 7.65 -9.99 -11.98
C GLN A 45 7.63 -11.36 -11.30
N TYR A 46 7.90 -12.36 -12.16
CA TYR A 46 8.26 -13.79 -12.06
C TYR A 46 8.05 -14.56 -10.73
N GLU A 47 8.19 -13.94 -9.55
CA GLU A 47 7.96 -14.54 -8.21
C GLU A 47 7.29 -13.54 -7.23
N ASN A 48 6.17 -12.93 -7.62
CA ASN A 48 5.29 -12.14 -6.75
C ASN A 48 5.96 -10.94 -6.03
N TYR A 49 6.36 -9.91 -6.80
CA TYR A 49 6.87 -8.63 -6.28
C TYR A 49 8.22 -8.67 -5.56
N LEU A 50 9.03 -9.70 -5.81
CA LEU A 50 10.30 -9.93 -5.10
C LEU A 50 10.14 -9.95 -3.58
N GLU A 51 8.93 -10.27 -3.12
CA GLU A 51 8.60 -10.31 -1.71
C GLU A 51 9.10 -11.61 -1.10
N THR A 52 9.72 -11.52 0.07
CA THR A 52 10.18 -12.71 0.80
C THR A 52 9.38 -12.80 2.09
N PRO A 53 8.23 -13.50 2.11
CA PRO A 53 7.37 -13.50 3.27
C PRO A 53 8.09 -14.03 4.52
N PRO A 54 7.59 -13.69 5.73
CA PRO A 54 8.15 -14.21 6.97
C PRO A 54 8.20 -15.75 6.98
N GLU A 55 9.13 -16.31 7.74
CA GLU A 55 9.25 -17.76 7.86
C GLU A 55 7.92 -18.41 8.26
N GLY A 56 7.47 -19.37 7.46
CA GLY A 56 6.20 -20.09 7.66
C GLY A 56 4.95 -19.37 7.17
N MET A 57 5.08 -18.25 6.43
CA MET A 57 3.98 -17.56 5.77
C MET A 57 4.15 -17.59 4.25
N GLU A 58 3.03 -17.70 3.54
CA GLU A 58 2.96 -17.46 2.11
C GLU A 58 2.72 -15.96 1.83
N VAL A 59 2.90 -15.53 0.58
CA VAL A 59 2.67 -14.12 0.22
C VAL A 59 1.19 -13.74 0.38
N GLU A 60 0.28 -14.68 0.14
CA GLU A 60 -1.15 -14.53 0.36
C GLU A 60 -1.48 -14.27 1.84
N ASP A 61 -0.75 -14.88 2.77
CA ASP A 61 -0.95 -14.65 4.20
C ASP A 61 -0.59 -13.20 4.55
N THR A 62 0.52 -12.70 4.00
CA THR A 62 0.97 -11.31 4.19
C THR A 62 -0.03 -10.32 3.60
N GLU A 63 -0.59 -10.64 2.42
CA GLU A 63 -1.68 -9.88 1.80
C GLU A 63 -2.92 -9.83 2.70
N VAL A 64 -3.37 -10.97 3.20
CA VAL A 64 -4.55 -11.05 4.10
C VAL A 64 -4.31 -10.24 5.37
N ILE A 65 -3.11 -10.27 5.96
CA ILE A 65 -2.77 -9.47 7.13
C ILE A 65 -2.97 -7.99 6.84
N TRP A 66 -2.38 -7.47 5.76
CA TRP A 66 -2.48 -6.04 5.44
C TRP A 66 -3.89 -5.58 5.08
N TRP A 67 -4.66 -6.42 4.39
CA TRP A 67 -6.08 -6.15 4.14
C TRP A 67 -6.92 -6.17 5.42
N THR A 68 -6.60 -7.06 6.37
CA THR A 68 -7.25 -7.12 7.69
C THR A 68 -6.90 -5.91 8.54
N VAL A 69 -5.64 -5.49 8.52
CA VAL A 69 -5.19 -4.25 9.18
C VAL A 69 -5.95 -3.05 8.63
N ALA A 70 -6.00 -2.91 7.30
CA ALA A 70 -6.65 -1.78 6.65
C ALA A 70 -8.16 -1.73 6.92
N SER A 71 -8.81 -2.88 7.06
CA SER A 71 -10.24 -2.93 7.38
C SER A 71 -10.56 -2.72 8.87
N SER A 72 -9.57 -2.87 9.74
CA SER A 72 -9.76 -2.80 11.19
C SER A 72 -9.34 -1.45 11.79
N PHE A 73 -8.44 -0.71 11.14
CA PHE A 73 -7.87 0.51 11.68
C PHE A 73 -8.09 1.71 10.77
N SER A 74 -8.41 2.83 11.40
CA SER A 74 -8.29 4.14 10.74
C SER A 74 -6.83 4.54 10.52
N ARG A 75 -6.62 5.56 9.69
CA ARG A 75 -5.30 6.10 9.37
C ARG A 75 -4.51 6.47 10.63
N GLU A 76 -5.13 7.23 11.54
CA GLU A 76 -4.48 7.73 12.76
C GLU A 76 -4.21 6.60 13.77
N GLU A 77 -5.13 5.64 13.90
CA GLU A 77 -4.92 4.48 14.77
C GLU A 77 -3.74 3.64 14.27
N LEU A 78 -3.71 3.34 12.97
CA LEU A 78 -2.61 2.59 12.38
C LEU A 78 -1.29 3.37 12.47
N ARG A 79 -1.31 4.69 12.22
CA ARG A 79 -0.16 5.58 12.41
C ARG A 79 0.41 5.46 13.82
N SER A 80 -0.43 5.59 14.84
CA SER A 80 -0.01 5.52 16.25
C SER A 80 0.62 4.18 16.63
N LYS A 81 0.24 3.11 15.94
CA LYS A 81 0.72 1.75 16.16
C LYS A 81 2.04 1.47 15.42
N LEU A 82 2.20 2.02 14.21
CA LEU A 82 3.40 1.83 13.39
C LEU A 82 4.57 2.73 13.82
N LEU A 83 4.31 3.95 14.27
CA LEU A 83 5.37 4.91 14.66
C LEU A 83 6.36 4.34 15.70
N PRO A 84 5.94 3.69 16.80
CA PRO A 84 6.88 3.11 17.76
C PRO A 84 7.74 1.97 17.18
N VAL A 85 7.26 1.26 16.16
CA VAL A 85 8.03 0.20 15.48
C VAL A 85 9.09 0.83 14.59
N ILE A 86 8.70 1.87 13.84
CA ILE A 86 9.59 2.67 12.99
C ILE A 86 10.70 3.31 13.84
N GLU A 87 10.36 3.95 14.96
CA GLU A 87 11.33 4.64 15.83
C GLU A 87 12.34 3.70 16.49
N LYS A 88 11.95 2.45 16.77
CA LYS A 88 12.87 1.45 17.35
C LYS A 88 13.90 0.94 16.35
N ARG A 89 13.65 1.12 15.05
CA ARG A 89 14.53 0.62 13.99
C ARG A 89 15.71 1.56 13.80
N GLN A 90 16.89 1.03 14.10
CA GLN A 90 18.15 1.79 14.02
C GLN A 90 18.82 1.67 12.66
N ASP A 91 18.47 0.65 11.87
CA ASP A 91 19.10 0.37 10.59
C ASP A 91 18.07 0.36 9.46
N TRP A 92 18.30 1.24 8.48
CA TRP A 92 17.53 1.37 7.24
C TRP A 92 18.43 1.07 6.03
N ALA A 93 19.56 0.39 6.21
CA ALA A 93 20.53 0.11 5.15
C ALA A 93 20.33 -1.29 4.53
N CYS A 94 19.07 -1.71 4.29
CA CYS A 94 18.83 -2.96 3.57
C CYS A 94 19.05 -2.76 2.06
N PHE A 95 19.73 -3.68 1.41
CA PHE A 95 19.95 -3.66 -0.05
C PHE A 95 18.81 -4.30 -0.86
N LEU A 96 17.82 -4.89 -0.18
CA LEU A 96 16.72 -5.60 -0.81
C LEU A 96 15.42 -4.79 -0.68
N PHE A 97 14.87 -4.42 -1.83
CA PHE A 97 13.62 -3.68 -1.97
C PHE A 97 12.57 -4.54 -2.66
N SER A 98 11.34 -4.47 -2.16
CA SER A 98 10.17 -5.13 -2.73
C SER A 98 9.23 -4.05 -3.29
N PRO A 99 8.90 -4.04 -4.59
CA PRO A 99 7.83 -3.20 -5.12
C PRO A 99 6.50 -3.56 -4.46
N ILE A 100 5.76 -2.59 -3.92
CA ILE A 100 4.49 -2.83 -3.23
C ILE A 100 3.29 -2.17 -3.92
N ALA A 101 3.56 -1.16 -4.75
CA ALA A 101 2.56 -0.42 -5.50
C ALA A 101 3.20 0.32 -6.68
N ASP A 102 2.38 0.88 -7.56
CA ASP A 102 2.77 1.93 -8.50
C ASP A 102 2.98 3.28 -7.81
N LEU A 103 3.40 4.30 -8.56
CA LEU A 103 3.62 5.66 -8.03
C LEU A 103 2.33 6.36 -7.54
N GLU A 104 1.17 5.90 -7.97
CA GLU A 104 -0.16 6.37 -7.53
C GLU A 104 -0.63 5.66 -6.25
N GLY A 105 0.07 4.60 -5.82
CA GLY A 105 -0.26 3.79 -4.65
C GLY A 105 -1.22 2.63 -4.95
N ASN A 106 -1.45 2.28 -6.21
CA ASN A 106 -2.22 1.11 -6.59
C ASN A 106 -1.30 -0.12 -6.64
N GLY A 107 -1.76 -1.23 -6.07
CA GLY A 107 -1.01 -2.47 -6.05
C GLY A 107 -1.82 -3.61 -5.47
N ARG A 108 -1.12 -4.66 -5.04
CA ARG A 108 -1.71 -5.81 -4.33
C ARG A 108 -2.28 -5.42 -2.96
N TYR A 109 -1.68 -4.40 -2.34
CA TYR A 109 -1.99 -3.96 -0.98
C TYR A 109 -2.97 -2.78 -0.95
N PRO A 110 -3.69 -2.55 0.16
CA PRO A 110 -4.61 -1.43 0.29
C PRO A 110 -3.91 -0.07 0.09
N SER A 111 -4.39 0.74 -0.85
CA SER A 111 -3.81 2.05 -1.17
C SER A 111 -3.74 2.98 0.04
N GLY A 112 -4.72 2.92 0.94
CA GLY A 112 -4.72 3.68 2.19
C GLY A 112 -3.52 3.35 3.10
N VAL A 113 -3.08 2.10 3.13
CA VAL A 113 -1.87 1.67 3.86
C VAL A 113 -0.62 2.19 3.15
N ILE A 114 -0.54 2.06 1.82
CA ILE A 114 0.59 2.55 1.02
C ILE A 114 0.79 4.05 1.22
N GLN A 115 -0.29 4.83 1.17
CA GLN A 115 -0.26 6.27 1.43
C GLN A 115 0.16 6.61 2.86
N LEU A 116 -0.31 5.85 3.86
CA LEU A 116 0.13 6.06 5.24
C LEU A 116 1.64 5.82 5.38
N LEU A 117 2.14 4.73 4.81
CA LEU A 117 3.56 4.38 4.89
C LEU A 117 4.45 5.41 4.21
N ARG A 118 4.02 5.96 3.07
CA ARG A 118 4.70 7.07 2.41
C ARG A 118 4.86 8.30 3.31
N ASP A 119 3.91 8.55 4.20
CA ASP A 119 3.91 9.70 5.11
C ASP A 119 4.73 9.50 6.39
N ILE A 120 4.86 8.25 6.86
CA ILE A 120 5.44 7.97 8.19
C ILE A 120 6.83 7.35 8.14
N LEU A 121 7.20 6.75 7.01
CA LEU A 121 8.52 6.15 6.86
C LEU A 121 9.58 7.23 6.61
N PRO A 122 10.81 7.06 7.14
CA PRO A 122 11.90 7.98 6.87
C PRO A 122 12.34 7.92 5.41
N GLU A 123 13.01 8.97 4.96
CA GLU A 123 13.57 9.04 3.61
C GLU A 123 14.48 7.84 3.31
N GLY A 124 14.30 7.21 2.15
CA GLY A 124 15.04 6.02 1.72
C GLY A 124 14.49 4.68 2.22
N ALA A 125 13.52 4.67 3.14
CA ALA A 125 12.83 3.44 3.56
C ALA A 125 11.75 2.98 2.57
N LEU A 126 11.08 3.96 1.94
CA LEU A 126 10.20 3.81 0.80
C LEU A 126 10.75 4.69 -0.32
N ILE A 127 11.02 4.11 -1.47
CA ILE A 127 11.60 4.80 -2.62
C ILE A 127 10.63 4.76 -3.80
N ALA A 128 10.49 5.90 -4.47
CA ALA A 128 9.88 5.98 -5.78
C ALA A 128 10.96 5.66 -6.81
N VAL A 129 10.78 4.59 -7.58
CA VAL A 129 11.65 4.23 -8.69
C VAL A 129 11.05 4.85 -9.94
N GLU A 130 11.55 6.02 -10.34
CA GLU A 130 11.03 6.73 -11.50
C GLU A 130 11.28 5.97 -12.81
N PRO A 131 10.41 6.10 -13.82
CA PRO A 131 10.67 5.55 -15.14
C PRO A 131 11.94 6.14 -15.74
N PRO A 132 12.73 5.34 -16.48
CA PRO A 132 13.91 5.83 -17.19
C PRO A 132 13.55 6.92 -18.20
N GLU A 133 14.49 7.82 -18.47
CA GLU A 133 14.36 8.75 -19.60
C GLU A 133 14.45 7.99 -20.94
N ALA A 134 13.91 8.58 -22.00
CA ALA A 134 13.85 7.95 -23.31
C ALA A 134 15.25 7.57 -23.83
N GLY A 135 15.52 6.26 -23.89
CA GLY A 135 16.79 5.70 -24.37
C GLY A 135 17.64 5.01 -23.32
N GLU A 136 17.22 4.99 -22.05
CA GLU A 136 17.87 4.23 -20.98
C GLU A 136 17.27 2.82 -20.84
N GLU A 137 18.05 1.91 -20.23
CA GLU A 137 17.61 0.56 -19.95
C GLU A 137 16.48 0.58 -18.91
N VAL A 138 15.36 -0.06 -19.24
CA VAL A 138 14.19 -0.12 -18.35
C VAL A 138 14.51 -1.06 -17.20
N SER A 139 14.80 -0.48 -16.03
CA SER A 139 14.76 -1.25 -14.80
C SER A 139 13.37 -1.86 -14.65
N GLU A 140 13.35 -3.13 -14.31
CA GLU A 140 12.14 -3.88 -14.00
C GLU A 140 11.30 -3.21 -12.89
N LEU A 141 11.93 -2.42 -12.00
CA LEU A 141 11.25 -1.71 -10.92
C LEU A 141 10.77 -0.29 -11.31
N ALA A 142 11.00 0.14 -12.56
CA ALA A 142 10.59 1.46 -13.04
C ALA A 142 9.09 1.70 -12.89
N GLY A 143 8.72 2.86 -12.35
CA GLY A 143 7.33 3.26 -12.10
C GLY A 143 6.72 2.69 -10.82
N THR A 144 7.53 2.23 -9.86
CA THR A 144 7.04 1.54 -8.66
C THR A 144 7.44 2.25 -7.36
N LEU A 145 6.61 2.10 -6.33
CA LEU A 145 6.97 2.34 -4.94
C LEU A 145 7.54 1.06 -4.37
N ALA A 146 8.80 1.10 -3.95
CA ALA A 146 9.49 -0.04 -3.36
C ALA A 146 9.85 0.24 -1.89
N ILE A 147 9.59 -0.74 -1.03
CA ILE A 147 9.92 -0.68 0.40
C ILE A 147 11.00 -1.70 0.71
N GLN A 148 11.82 -1.46 1.74
CA GLN A 148 12.76 -2.49 2.18
C GLN A 148 12.01 -3.71 2.71
N ASN A 149 12.33 -4.88 2.16
CA ASN A 149 11.58 -6.12 2.33
C ASN A 149 11.35 -6.48 3.81
N GLN A 150 12.37 -6.34 4.67
CA GLN A 150 12.25 -6.70 6.09
C GLN A 150 11.42 -5.71 6.92
N ILE A 151 11.34 -4.44 6.51
CA ILE A 151 10.49 -3.45 7.20
C ILE A 151 9.03 -3.84 7.03
N TRP A 152 8.65 -4.19 5.80
CA TRP A 152 7.28 -4.53 5.45
C TRP A 152 6.70 -5.59 6.40
N HIS A 153 7.51 -6.60 6.72
CA HIS A 153 7.12 -7.67 7.65
C HIS A 153 7.12 -7.26 9.11
N GLU A 154 8.11 -6.49 9.57
CA GLU A 154 8.14 -5.98 10.94
C GLU A 154 6.90 -5.16 11.28
N LEU A 155 6.43 -4.36 10.30
CA LEU A 155 5.21 -3.58 10.42
C LEU A 155 3.95 -4.47 10.43
N GLY A 156 3.91 -5.53 9.61
CA GLY A 156 2.79 -6.47 9.57
C GLY A 156 2.65 -7.35 10.83
N ARG A 157 3.76 -7.72 11.48
CA ARG A 157 3.77 -8.55 12.70
C ARG A 157 3.14 -7.88 13.92
N PHE A 158 3.09 -6.55 13.96
CA PHE A 158 2.37 -5.82 15.00
C PHE A 158 0.87 -6.20 15.05
N SER A 159 0.27 -6.50 13.90
CA SER A 159 -1.15 -6.88 13.82
C SER A 159 -1.41 -8.28 14.37
N ALA A 160 -0.51 -9.23 14.13
CA ALA A 160 -0.69 -10.63 14.53
C ALA A 160 -0.54 -10.86 16.05
N CYS A 161 0.20 -10.00 16.75
CA CYS A 161 0.41 -10.11 18.20
C CYS A 161 -0.64 -9.38 19.05
N SER A 162 -1.57 -8.63 18.45
CA SER A 162 -2.58 -7.87 19.21
C SER A 162 -3.69 -8.74 19.83
N GLU A 163 -3.68 -10.07 19.61
CA GLU A 163 -4.63 -11.02 20.22
C GLU A 163 -4.11 -11.75 21.47
N SER A 164 -2.89 -11.48 21.94
CA SER A 164 -2.31 -12.19 23.09
C SER A 164 -1.88 -11.28 24.23
N GLU A 165 -2.78 -10.47 24.76
CA GLU A 165 -2.64 -9.87 26.09
C GLU A 165 -4.00 -9.73 26.78
N THR A 166 -4.41 -10.79 27.48
CA THR A 166 -5.38 -10.69 28.59
C THR A 166 -4.80 -11.47 29.76
N PRO A 167 -4.56 -10.84 30.93
CA PRO A 167 -4.25 -11.55 32.17
C PRO A 167 -5.46 -12.30 32.74
#